data_AF-A0A2D9QJ40-F1
#
_entry.id   AF-A0A2D9QJ40-F1
#
_cell.length_a   1.000
_cell.length_b   1.000
_cell.length_c   1.000
_cell.angle_alpha   90.00
_cell.angle_beta   90.00
_cell.angle_gamma   90.00
#
_symmetry.space_group_name_H-M   'P 1'
#
loop_
_entity.id
_entity.type
_entity.pdbx_description
1 polymer ?
#
loop_
_entity_poly.entity_id
_entity_poly.type
_entity_poly.pdbx_seq_one_letter_code
_entity_poly.pdbx_strand_id
1 'polypeptide(L)'
;MRIQMKKAFLVTIVLYSTMTSSLYGLEMIDESSIESLRSMPYEEYDSGYGLWNSADMELFVSKDENFSIGIWKSKAGSEEINTPYPYNVFFLIKSGEIRTTTTKGETNQFVSGEGF
;
A
#
# COMPACT_ATOMS: atom_id res chain seq x y z
N MET A 1 -27.56 47.14 51.04
CA MET A 1 -27.51 45.99 50.12
C MET A 1 -27.22 46.52 48.71
N ARG A 2 -25.99 46.34 48.20
CA ARG A 2 -25.58 46.71 46.83
C ARG A 2 -24.70 45.59 46.30
N ILE A 3 -25.03 45.15 45.08
CA ILE A 3 -24.63 43.90 44.45
C ILE A 3 -23.21 43.99 43.87
N GLN A 4 -22.48 42.86 43.96
CA GLN A 4 -21.12 42.63 43.43
C GLN A 4 -21.00 42.83 41.93
N MET A 5 -19.78 43.11 41.45
CA MET A 5 -19.27 42.48 40.23
C MET A 5 -17.81 42.04 40.43
N LYS A 6 -17.61 40.72 40.49
CA LYS A 6 -16.29 40.08 40.39
C LYS A 6 -15.80 40.27 38.95
N LYS A 7 -14.58 40.78 38.77
CA LYS A 7 -13.93 40.83 37.44
C LYS A 7 -13.65 39.40 36.98
N ALA A 8 -14.44 38.91 36.04
CA ALA A 8 -14.22 37.61 35.42
C ALA A 8 -12.98 37.69 34.51
N PHE A 9 -11.99 36.85 34.78
CA PHE A 9 -10.88 36.60 33.88
C PHE A 9 -11.41 35.81 32.69
N LEU A 10 -11.41 36.39 31.49
CA LEU A 10 -11.60 35.62 30.26
C LEU A 10 -10.24 35.02 29.89
N VAL A 11 -10.10 33.71 30.09
CA VAL A 11 -9.02 32.92 29.49
C VAL A 11 -9.53 32.45 28.14
N THR A 12 -9.00 33.01 27.06
CA THR A 12 -9.26 32.51 25.70
C THR A 12 -8.38 31.29 25.46
N ILE A 13 -8.97 30.09 25.50
CA ILE A 13 -8.31 28.87 25.02
C ILE A 13 -8.41 28.88 23.50
N VAL A 14 -7.30 29.12 22.82
CA VAL A 14 -7.19 28.91 21.37
C VAL A 14 -6.84 27.43 21.16
N LEU A 15 -7.84 26.64 20.78
CA LEU A 15 -7.65 25.23 20.42
C LEU A 15 -7.13 25.18 18.98
N TYR A 16 -5.82 24.99 18.80
CA TYR A 16 -5.26 24.68 17.47
C TYR A 16 -5.47 23.20 17.18
N SER A 17 -6.54 22.87 16.45
CA SER A 17 -6.69 21.55 15.83
C SER A 17 -5.96 21.53 14.49
N THR A 18 -4.68 21.19 14.50
CA THR A 18 -3.97 20.80 13.28
C THR A 18 -4.36 19.36 12.96
N MET A 19 -5.40 19.18 12.14
CA MET A 19 -5.63 17.90 11.47
C MET A 19 -4.62 17.78 10.35
N THR A 20 -3.42 17.28 10.65
CA THR A 20 -2.53 16.78 9.60
C THR A 20 -3.05 15.40 9.21
N SER A 21 -3.92 15.35 8.21
CA SER A 21 -4.32 14.09 7.58
C SER A 21 -3.17 13.57 6.71
N SER A 22 -2.07 13.18 7.34
CA SER A 22 -1.13 12.27 6.69
C SER A 22 -1.75 10.88 6.79
N LEU A 23 -2.62 10.54 5.83
CA LEU A 23 -3.11 9.19 5.68
C LEU A 23 -1.90 8.32 5.37
N TYR A 24 -1.48 7.49 6.31
CA TYR A 24 -0.36 6.59 6.11
C TYR A 24 -0.86 5.47 5.22
N GLY A 25 -0.39 5.35 3.97
CA GLY A 25 -0.89 4.31 3.04
C GLY A 25 -0.76 2.87 3.58
N LEU A 26 0.08 2.64 4.60
CA LEU A 26 0.13 1.41 5.39
C LEU A 26 -1.16 1.10 6.16
N GLU A 27 -1.86 2.12 6.68
CA GLU A 27 -3.15 1.96 7.39
C GLU A 27 -4.26 1.48 6.45
N MET A 28 -4.09 1.64 5.14
CA MET A 28 -5.03 1.17 4.12
C MET A 28 -4.85 -0.31 3.80
N ILE A 29 -3.70 -0.91 4.16
CA ILE A 29 -3.45 -2.34 4.06
C ILE A 29 -4.00 -3.01 5.33
N ASP A 30 -5.32 -3.20 5.37
CA ASP A 30 -6.02 -3.85 6.48
C ASP A 30 -6.72 -5.15 6.03
N GLU A 31 -7.38 -5.84 6.96
CA GLU A 31 -8.12 -7.07 6.65
C GLU A 31 -9.25 -6.84 5.63
N SER A 32 -9.87 -5.67 5.63
CA SER A 32 -10.96 -5.33 4.72
C SER A 32 -10.46 -5.19 3.28
N SER A 33 -9.32 -4.53 3.06
CA SER A 33 -8.75 -4.40 1.71
C SER A 33 -8.25 -5.75 1.19
N ILE A 34 -7.64 -6.58 2.04
CA ILE A 34 -7.25 -7.95 1.68
C ILE A 34 -8.47 -8.81 1.29
N GLU A 35 -9.57 -8.75 2.05
CA GLU A 35 -10.77 -9.51 1.72
C GLU A 35 -11.46 -9.00 0.45
N SER A 36 -11.47 -7.68 0.24
CA SER A 36 -11.93 -7.06 -0.99
C SER A 36 -11.17 -7.59 -2.20
N LEU A 37 -9.83 -7.58 -2.15
CA LEU A 37 -8.98 -8.13 -3.20
C LEU A 37 -9.26 -9.62 -3.45
N ARG A 38 -9.43 -10.43 -2.39
CA ARG A 38 -9.76 -11.86 -2.54
C ARG A 38 -11.05 -12.09 -3.30
N SER A 39 -12.05 -11.23 -3.12
CA SER A 39 -13.34 -11.33 -3.82
C SER A 39 -13.30 -10.93 -5.29
N MET A 40 -12.32 -10.14 -5.72
CA MET A 40 -12.23 -9.67 -7.12
C MET A 40 -12.03 -10.84 -8.11
N PRO A 41 -12.60 -10.81 -9.31
CA PRO A 41 -12.26 -11.79 -10.34
C PRO A 41 -10.79 -11.64 -10.75
N TYR A 42 -10.20 -12.71 -11.25
CA TYR A 42 -8.90 -12.62 -11.92
C TYR A 42 -9.11 -12.20 -13.38
N GLU A 43 -8.33 -11.24 -13.84
CA GLU A 43 -8.31 -10.76 -15.22
C GLU A 43 -6.95 -11.02 -15.84
N GLU A 44 -6.89 -11.17 -17.16
CA GLU A 44 -5.61 -11.29 -17.87
C GLU A 44 -4.81 -9.98 -17.72
N TYR A 45 -3.54 -10.12 -17.37
CA TYR A 45 -2.63 -9.01 -17.15
C TYR A 45 -1.35 -9.24 -17.96
N ASP A 46 -1.00 -8.25 -18.78
CA ASP A 46 0.27 -8.17 -19.48
C ASP A 46 1.16 -7.15 -18.76
N SER A 47 2.20 -7.65 -18.10
CA SER A 47 3.22 -6.81 -17.45
C SER A 47 4.24 -6.21 -18.42
N GLY A 48 4.25 -6.66 -19.67
CA GLY A 48 5.36 -6.50 -20.61
C GLY A 48 6.48 -7.53 -20.45
N TYR A 49 6.49 -8.29 -19.35
CA TYR A 49 7.46 -9.34 -19.02
C TYR A 49 6.85 -10.75 -18.97
N GLY A 50 5.52 -10.84 -19.10
CA GLY A 50 4.77 -12.07 -19.13
C GLY A 50 3.27 -11.82 -19.01
N LEU A 51 2.51 -12.88 -19.33
CA LEU A 51 1.05 -12.92 -19.30
C LEU A 51 0.59 -13.89 -18.23
N TRP A 52 -0.26 -13.43 -17.30
CA TRP A 52 -0.95 -14.28 -16.34
C TRP A 52 -2.25 -13.61 -15.90
N ASN A 53 -3.01 -14.31 -15.05
CA ASN A 53 -4.24 -13.74 -14.53
C ASN A 53 -4.02 -13.21 -13.11
N SER A 54 -4.26 -11.92 -12.91
CA SER A 54 -4.12 -11.23 -11.63
C SER A 54 -5.33 -10.35 -11.31
N ALA A 55 -5.32 -9.76 -10.12
CA ALA A 55 -6.16 -8.65 -9.75
C ALA A 55 -5.41 -7.80 -8.73
N ASP A 56 -5.71 -6.51 -8.71
CA ASP A 56 -5.03 -5.56 -7.85
C ASP A 56 -5.97 -4.46 -7.37
N MET A 57 -5.57 -3.82 -6.28
CA MET A 57 -6.19 -2.62 -5.76
C MET A 57 -5.10 -1.63 -5.40
N GLU A 58 -5.07 -0.51 -6.09
CA GLU A 58 -4.29 0.65 -5.68
C GLU A 58 -4.98 1.33 -4.50
N LEU A 59 -4.27 1.44 -3.39
CA LEU A 59 -4.81 1.98 -2.14
C LEU A 59 -4.38 3.42 -1.93
N PHE A 60 -3.16 3.76 -2.33
CA PHE A 60 -2.61 5.09 -2.17
C PHE A 60 -1.80 5.48 -3.39
N VAL A 61 -1.93 6.75 -3.80
CA VAL A 61 -1.06 7.39 -4.79
C VAL A 61 -0.67 8.77 -4.25
N SER A 62 0.61 9.09 -4.33
CA SER A 62 1.09 10.42 -4.00
C SER A 62 0.55 11.46 -4.97
N LYS A 63 0.45 12.72 -4.54
CA LYS A 63 -0.09 13.80 -5.37
C LYS A 63 0.68 14.01 -6.69
N ASP A 64 1.96 13.70 -6.69
CA ASP A 64 2.85 13.80 -7.86
C ASP A 64 2.95 12.49 -8.64
N GLU A 65 2.17 11.46 -8.26
CA GLU A 65 2.08 10.15 -8.92
C GLU A 65 3.40 9.35 -8.97
N ASN A 66 4.42 9.77 -8.20
CA ASN A 66 5.72 9.10 -8.15
C ASN A 66 5.81 7.97 -7.11
N PHE A 67 4.77 7.77 -6.30
CA PHE A 67 4.73 6.73 -5.29
C PHE A 67 3.31 6.20 -5.13
N SER A 68 3.16 4.89 -5.24
CA SER A 68 1.90 4.20 -4.95
C SER A 68 2.09 3.01 -4.02
N ILE A 69 1.00 2.65 -3.35
CA ILE A 69 0.89 1.45 -2.53
C ILE A 69 -0.36 0.74 -2.98
N GLY A 70 -0.24 -0.56 -3.26
CA GLY A 70 -1.36 -1.41 -3.62
C GLY A 70 -1.22 -2.80 -3.03
N ILE A 71 -2.28 -3.57 -3.20
CA ILE A 71 -2.32 -5.00 -2.90
C ILE A 71 -2.63 -5.75 -4.19
N TRP A 72 -1.98 -6.90 -4.37
CA TRP A 72 -2.04 -7.66 -5.60
C TRP A 72 -2.20 -9.14 -5.31
N LYS A 73 -2.97 -9.84 -6.15
CA LYS A 73 -3.08 -11.30 -6.16
C LYS A 73 -2.92 -11.83 -7.57
N SER A 74 -2.40 -13.03 -7.71
CA SER A 74 -2.25 -13.68 -9.00
C SER A 74 -2.42 -15.19 -8.91
N LYS A 75 -2.79 -15.78 -10.05
CA LYS A 75 -2.62 -17.21 -10.27
C LYS A 75 -1.13 -17.52 -10.49
N ALA A 76 -0.78 -18.80 -10.51
CA ALA A 76 0.56 -19.20 -10.89
C ALA A 76 0.90 -18.68 -12.30
N GLY A 77 2.05 -18.04 -12.41
CA GLY A 77 2.56 -17.39 -13.62
C GLY A 77 4.05 -17.12 -13.47
N SER A 78 4.65 -16.54 -14.51
CA SER A 78 6.07 -16.19 -14.51
C SER A 78 6.33 -14.95 -15.35
N GLU A 79 7.26 -14.13 -14.89
CA GLU A 79 7.85 -13.02 -15.62
C GLU A 79 9.28 -13.36 -16.06
N GLU A 80 9.67 -12.90 -17.24
CA GLU A 80 11.06 -12.80 -17.65
C GLU A 80 11.46 -11.32 -17.79
N ILE A 81 12.06 -10.79 -16.72
CA ILE A 81 12.52 -9.40 -16.67
C ILE A 81 13.87 -9.29 -17.38
N ASN A 82 13.83 -9.14 -18.71
CA ASN A 82 15.02 -9.01 -19.56
C ASN A 82 15.40 -7.54 -19.89
N THR A 83 14.56 -6.59 -19.50
CA THR A 83 14.85 -5.15 -19.50
C THR A 83 14.60 -4.56 -18.11
N PRO A 84 15.23 -3.42 -17.75
CA PRO A 84 15.03 -2.82 -16.44
C PRO A 84 13.58 -2.41 -16.21
N TYR A 85 13.05 -2.76 -15.03
CA TYR A 85 11.74 -2.29 -14.59
C TYR A 85 11.72 -0.74 -14.57
N PRO A 86 10.61 -0.10 -15.00
CA PRO A 86 10.56 1.36 -15.13
C PRO A 86 10.56 2.11 -13.78
N TYR A 87 10.46 1.39 -12.66
CA TYR A 87 10.46 1.92 -11.30
C TYR A 87 11.04 0.89 -10.32
N ASN A 88 11.38 1.37 -9.12
CA ASN A 88 11.69 0.49 -8.01
C ASN A 88 10.39 -0.01 -7.37
N VAL A 89 10.35 -1.30 -7.04
CA VAL A 89 9.21 -1.92 -6.36
C VAL A 89 9.72 -2.69 -5.15
N PHE A 90 8.92 -2.71 -4.10
CA PHE A 90 9.12 -3.56 -2.94
C PHE A 90 7.87 -4.41 -2.75
N PHE A 91 8.05 -5.73 -2.65
CA PHE A 91 6.95 -6.65 -2.39
C PHE A 91 7.02 -7.16 -0.95
N LEU A 92 5.87 -7.22 -0.27
CA LEU A 92 5.71 -7.96 0.99
C LEU A 92 4.71 -9.09 0.76
N ILE A 93 5.18 -10.33 0.88
CA ILE A 93 4.32 -11.49 0.62
C ILE A 93 3.36 -11.67 1.81
N LYS A 94 2.06 -11.51 1.56
CA LYS A 94 1.02 -11.79 2.56
C LYS A 94 0.63 -13.26 2.60
N SER A 95 0.62 -13.94 1.46
CA SER A 95 0.27 -15.35 1.32
C SER A 95 0.85 -15.91 0.02
N GLY A 96 1.13 -17.21 -0.02
CA GLY A 96 1.72 -17.88 -1.19
C GLY A 96 3.26 -17.82 -1.20
N GLU A 97 3.83 -17.97 -2.39
CA GLU A 97 5.27 -17.90 -2.62
C GLU A 97 5.58 -17.18 -3.94
N ILE A 98 6.73 -16.51 -3.99
CA ILE A 98 7.37 -16.06 -5.22
C ILE A 98 8.76 -16.70 -5.27
N ARG A 99 9.15 -17.17 -6.46
CA ARG A 99 10.51 -17.64 -6.74
C ARG A 99 11.11 -16.77 -7.82
N THR A 100 12.32 -16.29 -7.57
CA THR A 100 13.08 -15.50 -8.55
C THR A 100 14.34 -16.23 -8.92
N THR A 101 14.77 -16.11 -10.17
CA THR A 101 16.07 -16.60 -10.63
C THR A 101 16.80 -15.45 -11.28
N THR A 102 17.97 -15.10 -10.77
CA THR A 102 18.78 -14.02 -11.35
C THR A 102 19.35 -14.45 -12.71
N THR A 103 19.81 -13.49 -13.50
CA THR A 103 20.50 -13.78 -14.78
C THR A 103 21.77 -14.61 -14.63
N LYS A 104 22.30 -14.75 -13.41
CA LYS A 104 23.44 -15.61 -13.06
C LYS A 104 23.02 -17.04 -12.65
N GLY A 105 21.72 -17.31 -12.60
CA GLY A 105 21.15 -18.60 -12.18
C GLY A 105 20.96 -18.76 -10.67
N GLU A 106 21.10 -17.69 -9.89
CA GLU A 106 20.86 -17.75 -8.43
C GLU A 106 19.35 -17.71 -8.17
N THR A 107 18.82 -18.70 -7.45
CA THR A 107 17.40 -18.78 -7.12
C THR A 107 17.13 -18.31 -5.70
N ASN A 108 16.10 -17.49 -5.53
CA ASN A 108 15.54 -17.10 -4.24
C ASN A 108 14.09 -17.56 -4.13
N GLN A 109 13.64 -17.79 -2.90
CA GLN A 109 12.24 -18.09 -2.58
C GLN A 109 11.81 -17.11 -1.50
N PHE A 110 10.67 -16.46 -1.72
CA PHE A 110 10.04 -15.54 -0.78
C PHE A 110 8.66 -16.06 -0.40
N VAL A 111 8.39 -16.18 0.88
CA VAL A 111 7.13 -16.70 1.44
C VAL A 111 6.46 -15.66 2.34
N SER A 112 5.27 -16.00 2.87
CA SER A 112 4.49 -15.11 3.75
C SER A 112 5.34 -14.49 4.87
N GLY A 113 5.30 -13.16 4.96
CA GLY A 113 6.06 -12.36 5.92
C GLY A 113 7.39 -11.81 5.39
N GLU A 114 7.88 -12.30 4.25
CA GLU A 114 9.13 -11.85 3.64
C GLU A 114 8.89 -10.80 2.56
N GLY A 115 9.90 -9.96 2.32
CA GLY A 115 9.87 -8.98 1.25
C GLY A 115 11.21 -8.81 0.56
N PHE A 116 11.15 -8.29 -0.67
CA PHE A 116 12.28 -8.13 -1.57
C PHE A 116 12.11 -6.91 -2.48
#